data_AF-A0ABD5NS54-F1
#
_entry.id   AF-A0ABD5NS54-F1
#
_cell.length_a   1.000
_cell.length_b   1.000
_cell.length_c   1.000
_cell.angle_alpha   90.00
_cell.angle_beta   90.00
_cell.angle_gamma   90.00
#
_symmetry.space_group_name_H-M   'P 1'
#
loop_
_entity.id
_entity.type
_entity.pdbx_description
1 polymer ?
#
loop_
_entity_poly.entity_id
_entity_poly.type
_entity_poly.pdbx_seq_one_letter_code
_entity_poly.pdbx_strand_id
1 'polypeptide(L)'
;MSAREFVANWWRLAVLVLLVTVAVYALFVPGGMFGSTDAVPGSDNASANATEDESFHNLVFGLQLDGGARISAPIVGMTVEDVTLDHGGTPDQAGTDLETSVRESLRTEYETVEAADVEVRYDQEDDDYSVEVFDANVSQASFAEALSAQGHDVSEDDVEDGVTPATRERMVEVIQNKLNEAGLSGGQAYTTQTGGGYYIVAEAPGYGSEELRALLEERGTVEVRAYVPDGNGSQRNITVLQQEDFDTISGAQWDNQNGHHVDVSVHADGTAEEYESRMNDIGFTTEGAGQKCSVPRTADGSYDFSAAQGEQWCLLTVSDQEVVSALSLNPNLAQSMENEQWHTDPQYVMVIGGEEDDQEAYQQTREISINLRAGALPAPLDFGEAQIMSVAPTLADQFKSNSLLVGILAVFAVSGMVYLRYRNPIVALPMIVTALSEVVILLGVAAAAEMALTLAHVAGFIAVVGTGVDDLVIIADEVMDQGRVSQGRVFDSRFRKAFWTIAAAAATTIIAMSPLAVMPLSDIKGFAIITILGVLVGVFVTRPAYGNILRKLLTSEE
;
A
#
# COMPACT_ATOMS: atom_id res chain seq x y z
N MET A 1 3.70 -3.03 53.81
CA MET A 1 4.06 -2.22 52.63
C MET A 1 2.76 -1.68 52.03
N SER A 2 2.57 -0.36 52.03
CA SER A 2 1.36 0.27 51.50
C SER A 2 1.27 0.10 49.97
N ALA A 3 0.07 0.05 49.39
CA ALA A 3 -0.11 0.02 47.93
C ALA A 3 0.63 1.19 47.23
N ARG A 4 0.72 2.36 47.88
CA ARG A 4 1.51 3.50 47.39
C ARG A 4 3.02 3.26 47.41
N GLU A 5 3.53 2.55 48.41
CA GLU A 5 4.95 2.17 48.50
C GLU A 5 5.33 1.06 47.52
N PHE A 6 4.40 0.14 47.24
CA PHE A 6 4.57 -0.88 46.21
C PHE A 6 4.62 -0.23 44.82
N VAL A 7 3.67 0.65 44.49
CA VAL A 7 3.65 1.36 43.21
C VAL A 7 4.92 2.21 43.04
N ALA A 8 5.31 3.00 44.03
CA ALA A 8 6.52 3.83 43.94
C ALA A 8 7.82 3.04 43.71
N ASN A 9 7.92 1.81 44.26
CA ASN A 9 9.13 0.99 44.18
C ASN A 9 9.17 -0.03 43.03
N TRP A 10 8.03 -0.32 42.39
CA TRP A 10 7.92 -1.37 41.36
C TRP A 10 7.35 -0.91 40.03
N TRP A 11 6.86 0.32 39.92
CA TRP A 11 6.20 0.81 38.69
C TRP A 11 7.04 0.62 37.42
N ARG A 12 8.34 0.93 37.44
CA ARG A 12 9.20 0.76 36.24
C ARG A 12 9.37 -0.70 35.81
N LEU A 13 9.45 -1.61 36.78
CA LEU A 13 9.50 -3.05 36.52
C LEU A 13 8.15 -3.55 36.01
N ALA A 14 7.05 -3.05 36.58
CA ALA A 14 5.71 -3.36 36.11
C ALA A 14 5.47 -2.86 34.68
N VAL A 15 5.97 -1.66 34.33
CA VAL A 15 5.92 -1.12 32.96
C VAL A 15 6.73 -1.99 31.99
N LEU A 16 7.94 -2.41 32.36
CA LEU A 16 8.74 -3.30 31.53
C LEU A 16 8.03 -4.65 31.32
N VAL A 17 7.52 -5.27 32.38
CA VAL A 17 6.77 -6.52 32.28
C VAL A 17 5.53 -6.34 31.42
N LEU A 18 4.77 -5.25 31.62
CA LEU A 18 3.58 -4.92 30.83
C LEU A 18 3.93 -4.82 29.33
N LEU A 19 4.95 -4.04 28.99
CA LEU A 19 5.39 -3.86 27.60
C LEU A 19 5.86 -5.17 26.97
N VAL A 20 6.60 -6.00 27.71
CA VAL A 20 7.00 -7.33 27.23
C VAL A 20 5.77 -8.21 27.00
N THR A 21 4.79 -8.23 27.92
CA THR A 21 3.55 -9.00 27.70
C THR A 21 2.75 -8.49 26.51
N VAL A 22 2.64 -7.16 26.32
CA VAL A 22 1.97 -6.56 25.17
C VAL A 22 2.70 -6.92 23.88
N ALA A 23 4.04 -6.86 23.88
CA ALA A 23 4.86 -7.22 22.74
C ALA A 23 4.72 -8.71 22.38
N VAL A 24 4.75 -9.61 23.37
CA VAL A 24 4.53 -11.05 23.16
C VAL A 24 3.12 -11.31 22.63
N TYR A 25 2.10 -10.60 23.14
CA TYR A 25 0.75 -10.69 22.62
C TYR A 25 0.70 -10.26 21.14
N ALA A 26 1.26 -9.10 20.81
CA ALA A 26 1.32 -8.60 19.43
C ALA A 26 2.08 -9.54 18.49
N LEU A 27 3.07 -10.29 19.01
CA LEU A 27 3.90 -11.17 18.20
C LEU A 27 3.22 -12.52 17.92
N PHE A 28 2.43 -13.06 18.85
CA PHE A 28 1.95 -14.46 18.77
C PHE A 28 0.42 -14.62 18.71
N VAL A 29 -0.37 -13.55 18.86
CA VAL A 29 -1.84 -13.65 18.82
C VAL A 29 -2.36 -13.20 17.45
N PRO A 30 -2.97 -14.10 16.66
CA PRO A 30 -3.48 -13.77 15.32
C PRO A 30 -4.41 -12.55 15.35
N GLY A 31 -4.26 -11.63 14.38
CA GLY A 31 -5.03 -10.38 14.30
C GLY A 31 -4.48 -9.21 15.13
N GLY A 32 -3.36 -9.39 15.85
CA GLY A 32 -2.63 -8.31 16.51
C GLY A 32 -3.44 -7.49 17.55
N MET A 33 -2.87 -6.37 17.99
CA MET A 33 -3.58 -5.39 18.85
C MET A 33 -4.38 -4.36 18.02
N PHE A 34 -4.04 -4.23 16.73
CA PHE A 34 -4.58 -3.26 15.77
C PHE A 34 -4.84 -3.86 14.37
N GLY A 35 -4.70 -5.18 14.19
CA GLY A 35 -4.97 -5.80 12.90
C GLY A 35 -6.45 -5.63 12.56
N SER A 36 -6.73 -5.23 11.32
CA SER A 36 -8.09 -5.09 10.81
C SER A 36 -8.86 -6.39 11.07
N THR A 37 -9.97 -6.27 11.80
CA THR A 37 -10.95 -7.32 11.93
C THR A 37 -11.78 -7.41 10.65
N ASP A 38 -11.14 -7.66 9.51
CA ASP A 38 -11.83 -8.09 8.30
C ASP A 38 -11.76 -9.61 8.20
N ALA A 39 -12.12 -10.27 9.31
CA ALA A 39 -12.67 -11.61 9.23
C ALA A 39 -14.10 -11.46 8.71
N VAL A 40 -14.26 -11.49 7.38
CA VAL A 40 -15.57 -11.65 6.74
C VAL A 40 -16.26 -12.87 7.37
N PRO A 41 -17.39 -12.71 8.08
CA PRO A 41 -18.08 -13.84 8.66
C PRO A 41 -18.90 -14.54 7.58
N GLY A 42 -18.31 -15.55 6.93
CA GLY A 42 -19.03 -16.46 6.05
C GLY A 42 -18.26 -16.94 4.83
N SER A 43 -17.33 -17.87 5.00
CA SER A 43 -16.84 -18.72 3.91
C SER A 43 -16.56 -20.14 4.41
N ASP A 44 -17.60 -20.78 4.96
CA ASP A 44 -17.62 -22.24 5.11
C ASP A 44 -17.77 -22.86 3.71
N ASN A 45 -16.66 -22.96 2.97
CA ASN A 45 -16.34 -23.94 1.92
C ASN A 45 -15.31 -23.36 0.94
N ALA A 46 -14.05 -23.26 1.37
CA ALA A 46 -12.93 -23.27 0.44
C ALA A 46 -12.16 -24.59 0.66
N SER A 47 -12.31 -25.50 -0.30
CA SER A 47 -11.62 -26.78 -0.32
C SER A 47 -10.11 -26.61 -0.44
N ALA A 48 -9.43 -26.86 0.68
CA ALA A 48 -8.20 -27.65 0.80
C ALA A 48 -7.28 -27.71 -0.44
N ASN A 49 -6.44 -26.69 -0.65
CA ASN A 49 -5.06 -26.88 -1.11
C ASN A 49 -4.16 -25.63 -0.98
N ALA A 50 -4.34 -24.82 0.06
CA ALA A 50 -3.28 -23.93 0.49
C ALA A 50 -2.43 -24.71 1.50
N THR A 51 -1.14 -24.88 1.23
CA THR A 51 -0.18 -25.10 2.31
C THR A 51 -0.18 -23.83 3.16
N GLU A 52 -1.09 -23.80 4.13
CA GLU A 52 -1.05 -22.88 5.26
C GLU A 52 0.30 -23.10 5.95
N ASP A 53 1.30 -22.27 5.61
CA ASP A 53 2.35 -21.99 6.57
C ASP A 53 1.65 -21.23 7.71
N GLU A 54 1.10 -21.97 8.68
CA GLU A 54 0.68 -21.43 9.98
C GLU A 54 1.92 -20.81 10.63
N SER A 55 2.23 -19.59 10.24
CA SER A 55 3.28 -18.83 10.90
C SER A 55 2.78 -18.55 12.31
N PHE A 56 3.47 -19.12 13.31
CA PHE A 56 3.14 -18.92 14.72
C PHE A 56 3.34 -17.46 15.17
N HIS A 57 3.70 -16.53 14.26
CA HIS A 57 4.07 -15.17 14.58
C HIS A 57 3.44 -14.16 13.59
N ASN A 58 3.09 -12.98 14.07
CA ASN A 58 2.56 -11.87 13.25
C ASN A 58 3.69 -11.01 12.62
N LEU A 59 4.85 -11.59 12.36
CA LEU A 59 5.96 -10.86 11.72
C LEU A 59 5.82 -10.94 10.21
N VAL A 60 5.75 -9.78 9.57
CA VAL A 60 5.84 -9.62 8.13
C VAL A 60 7.31 -9.48 7.74
N PHE A 61 7.77 -10.20 6.72
CA PHE A 61 9.14 -10.10 6.23
C PHE A 61 9.16 -9.48 4.82
N GLY A 62 10.16 -8.65 4.57
CA GLY A 62 10.36 -8.00 3.28
C GLY A 62 11.15 -8.87 2.29
N LEU A 63 11.36 -8.32 1.09
CA LEU A 63 11.96 -8.96 -0.08
C LEU A 63 13.22 -9.80 0.18
N GLN A 64 14.11 -9.34 1.05
CA GLN A 64 15.39 -10.02 1.32
C GLN A 64 15.24 -11.26 2.21
N LEU A 65 14.13 -11.38 2.95
CA LEU A 65 13.91 -12.44 3.93
C LEU A 65 12.83 -13.44 3.49
N ASP A 66 11.86 -13.03 2.68
CA ASP A 66 10.83 -13.93 2.10
C ASP A 66 10.96 -14.10 0.56
N GLY A 67 11.88 -13.38 -0.09
CA GLY A 67 12.00 -13.38 -1.55
C GLY A 67 10.95 -12.46 -2.17
N GLY A 68 10.81 -12.52 -3.49
CA GLY A 68 9.78 -11.76 -4.22
C GLY A 68 10.37 -10.86 -5.31
N ALA A 69 9.65 -9.80 -5.65
CA ALA A 69 10.03 -8.87 -6.70
C ALA A 69 9.94 -7.39 -6.27
N ARG A 70 10.78 -6.57 -6.91
CA ARG A 70 10.77 -5.12 -6.87
C ARG A 70 10.80 -4.62 -8.31
N ILE A 71 9.84 -3.79 -8.68
CA ILE A 71 9.78 -3.09 -9.95
C ILE A 71 9.96 -1.61 -9.69
N SER A 72 10.86 -0.96 -10.43
CA SER A 72 11.05 0.49 -10.42
C SER A 72 10.89 0.99 -11.85
N ALA A 73 9.76 1.63 -12.16
CA ALA A 73 9.42 2.09 -13.50
C ALA A 73 9.29 3.62 -13.55
N PRO A 74 9.78 4.29 -14.61
CA PRO A 74 9.44 5.68 -14.85
C PRO A 74 7.96 5.81 -15.22
N ILE A 75 7.43 7.02 -15.06
CA ILE A 75 6.04 7.35 -15.38
C ILE A 75 6.02 7.92 -16.79
N VAL A 76 5.10 7.44 -17.62
CA VAL A 76 4.83 8.05 -18.92
C VAL A 76 4.02 9.32 -18.68
N GLY A 77 4.56 10.46 -19.08
CA GLY A 77 3.80 11.69 -19.14
C GLY A 77 4.66 12.91 -19.39
N MET A 78 3.97 13.99 -19.72
CA MET A 78 4.53 15.34 -19.84
C MET A 78 3.57 16.34 -19.20
N THR A 79 4.10 17.44 -18.69
CA THR A 79 3.34 18.44 -17.94
C THR A 79 3.65 19.85 -18.42
N VAL A 80 2.64 20.71 -18.36
CA VAL A 80 2.78 22.17 -18.47
C VAL A 80 2.11 22.76 -17.24
N GLU A 81 2.87 23.52 -16.45
CA GLU A 81 2.38 24.24 -15.27
C GLU A 81 2.09 25.72 -15.62
N ASP A 82 1.50 26.48 -14.69
CA ASP A 82 1.21 27.91 -14.81
C ASP A 82 0.24 28.29 -15.96
N VAL A 83 -0.66 27.39 -16.37
CA VAL A 83 -1.65 27.67 -17.43
C VAL A 83 -2.78 28.52 -16.86
N THR A 84 -2.87 29.78 -17.28
CA THR A 84 -3.94 30.69 -16.83
C THR A 84 -5.15 30.67 -17.76
N LEU A 85 -6.35 30.55 -17.17
CA LEU A 85 -7.65 30.56 -17.87
C LEU A 85 -8.47 31.80 -17.46
N ASP A 86 -9.18 32.40 -18.42
CA ASP A 86 -10.20 33.43 -18.11
C ASP A 86 -11.56 32.73 -17.97
N HIS A 87 -11.93 32.34 -16.74
CA HIS A 87 -13.13 31.56 -16.48
C HIS A 87 -14.37 32.46 -16.29
N GLY A 88 -15.37 32.29 -17.15
CA GLY A 88 -16.74 32.81 -16.96
C GLY A 88 -17.63 31.95 -16.02
N GLY A 89 -17.07 30.89 -15.43
CA GLY A 89 -17.73 29.85 -14.61
C GLY A 89 -16.92 29.44 -13.38
N THR A 90 -17.10 28.23 -12.86
CA THR A 90 -16.26 27.70 -11.76
C THR A 90 -14.91 27.21 -12.29
N PRO A 91 -13.83 27.24 -11.48
CA PRO A 91 -12.52 26.74 -11.90
C PRO A 91 -12.55 25.29 -12.40
N ASP A 92 -13.34 24.42 -11.75
CA ASP A 92 -13.48 23.01 -12.14
C ASP A 92 -14.07 22.87 -13.55
N GLN A 93 -15.12 23.65 -13.88
CA GLN A 93 -15.75 23.62 -15.20
C GLN A 93 -14.78 24.07 -16.30
N ALA A 94 -14.00 25.12 -16.04
CA ALA A 94 -13.00 25.59 -16.98
C ALA A 94 -11.87 24.58 -17.18
N GLY A 95 -11.47 23.87 -16.12
CA GLY A 95 -10.51 22.77 -16.21
C GLY A 95 -11.02 21.65 -17.11
N THR A 96 -12.25 21.17 -16.88
CA THR A 96 -12.89 20.12 -17.70
C THR A 96 -13.08 20.53 -19.17
N ASP A 97 -13.44 21.78 -19.43
CA ASP A 97 -13.58 22.32 -20.78
C ASP A 97 -12.22 22.35 -21.50
N LEU A 98 -11.15 22.77 -20.79
CA LEU A 98 -9.79 22.79 -21.32
C LEU A 98 -9.29 21.37 -21.60
N GLU A 99 -9.46 20.45 -20.65
CA GLU A 99 -9.08 19.04 -20.78
C GLU A 99 -9.72 18.42 -22.03
N THR A 100 -11.03 18.62 -22.20
CA THR A 100 -11.78 18.13 -23.36
C THR A 100 -11.23 18.72 -24.67
N SER A 101 -10.96 20.03 -24.70
CA SER A 101 -10.48 20.72 -25.90
C SER A 101 -9.05 20.31 -26.28
N VAL A 102 -8.15 20.14 -25.31
CA VAL A 102 -6.78 19.63 -25.51
C VAL A 102 -6.83 18.20 -26.03
N ARG A 103 -7.63 17.33 -25.39
CA ARG A 103 -7.83 15.95 -25.81
C ARG A 103 -8.35 15.86 -27.26
N GLU A 104 -9.39 16.60 -27.61
CA GLU A 104 -9.94 16.61 -28.98
C GLU A 104 -8.93 17.11 -30.01
N SER A 105 -8.11 18.09 -29.64
CA SER A 105 -7.03 18.60 -30.49
C SER A 105 -5.98 17.50 -30.76
N LEU A 106 -5.52 16.83 -29.71
CA LEU A 106 -4.53 15.74 -29.82
C LEU A 106 -5.07 14.53 -30.60
N ARG A 107 -6.35 14.18 -30.41
CA ARG A 107 -7.01 13.06 -31.13
C ARG A 107 -7.07 13.24 -32.65
N THR A 108 -6.85 14.47 -33.15
CA THR A 108 -6.77 14.72 -34.59
C THR A 108 -5.51 14.12 -35.21
N GLU A 109 -4.40 14.06 -34.46
CA GLU A 109 -3.12 13.47 -34.90
C GLU A 109 -2.88 12.08 -34.29
N TYR A 110 -3.35 11.86 -33.06
CA TYR A 110 -3.12 10.65 -32.28
C TYR A 110 -4.43 9.94 -31.96
N GLU A 111 -4.82 8.98 -32.81
CA GLU A 111 -6.07 8.22 -32.63
C GLU A 111 -6.12 7.42 -31.31
N THR A 112 -4.95 7.20 -30.67
CA THR A 112 -4.79 6.47 -29.41
C THR A 112 -5.12 7.27 -28.16
N VAL A 113 -5.15 8.61 -28.24
CA VAL A 113 -5.36 9.47 -27.06
C VAL A 113 -6.76 9.31 -26.52
N GLU A 114 -6.88 8.85 -25.28
CA GLU A 114 -8.14 8.58 -24.60
C GLU A 114 -8.57 9.68 -23.62
N ALA A 115 -9.75 9.49 -23.03
CA ALA A 115 -10.24 10.37 -21.97
C ALA A 115 -9.26 10.44 -20.80
N ALA A 116 -8.71 9.30 -20.39
CA ALA A 116 -7.81 9.19 -19.27
C ALA A 116 -6.36 9.61 -19.58
N ASP A 117 -6.03 10.04 -20.80
CA ASP A 117 -4.66 10.40 -21.21
C ASP A 117 -4.38 11.91 -21.13
N VAL A 118 -5.37 12.72 -20.76
CA VAL A 118 -5.21 14.16 -20.54
C VAL A 118 -5.87 14.50 -19.21
N GLU A 119 -5.14 15.18 -18.33
CA GLU A 119 -5.64 15.61 -17.03
C GLU A 119 -5.36 17.11 -16.86
N VAL A 120 -6.35 17.85 -16.38
CA VAL A 120 -6.21 19.26 -16.03
C VAL A 120 -6.56 19.45 -14.57
N ARG A 121 -5.62 19.96 -13.78
CA ARG A 121 -5.83 20.24 -12.35
C ARG A 121 -5.71 21.73 -12.09
N TYR A 122 -6.60 22.25 -11.26
CA TYR A 122 -6.57 23.62 -10.78
C TYR A 122 -5.72 23.74 -9.51
N ASP A 123 -4.76 24.66 -9.50
CA ASP A 123 -4.03 25.06 -8.31
C ASP A 123 -4.72 26.26 -7.65
N GLN A 124 -5.21 26.05 -6.42
CA GLN A 124 -5.91 27.09 -5.67
C GLN A 124 -4.98 28.14 -5.07
N GLU A 125 -3.70 27.84 -4.88
CA GLU A 125 -2.73 28.76 -4.28
C GLU A 125 -2.32 29.84 -5.27
N ASP A 126 -2.06 29.44 -6.52
CA ASP A 126 -1.55 30.32 -7.58
C ASP A 126 -2.61 30.76 -8.61
N ASP A 127 -3.83 30.21 -8.53
CA ASP A 127 -4.98 30.51 -9.44
C ASP A 127 -4.66 30.20 -10.91
N ASP A 128 -4.02 29.05 -11.13
CA ASP A 128 -3.63 28.52 -12.43
C ASP A 128 -3.94 27.03 -12.56
N TYR A 129 -3.50 26.44 -13.67
CA TYR A 129 -3.75 25.05 -14.00
C TYR A 129 -2.47 24.34 -14.41
N SER A 130 -2.35 23.08 -13.97
CA SER A 130 -1.40 22.13 -14.55
C SER A 130 -2.13 21.25 -15.57
N VAL A 131 -1.55 21.08 -16.75
CA VAL A 131 -2.05 20.18 -17.79
C VAL A 131 -1.05 19.06 -17.99
N GLU A 132 -1.52 17.82 -17.87
CA GLU A 132 -0.70 16.62 -18.02
C GLU A 132 -1.21 15.76 -19.18
N VAL A 133 -0.30 15.19 -19.97
CA VAL A 133 -0.62 14.23 -21.04
C VAL A 133 0.16 12.94 -20.80
N PHE A 134 -0.53 11.80 -20.86
CA PHE A 134 0.00 10.48 -20.47
C PHE A 134 0.20 9.49 -21.63
N ASP A 135 -0.05 9.88 -22.88
CA ASP A 135 0.20 9.05 -24.07
C ASP A 135 1.66 9.18 -24.53
N ALA A 136 2.40 8.07 -24.55
CA ALA A 136 3.81 8.01 -24.94
C ALA A 136 4.07 8.37 -26.42
N ASN A 137 3.04 8.37 -27.27
CA ASN A 137 3.15 8.71 -28.69
C ASN A 137 3.04 10.22 -28.94
N VAL A 138 2.46 10.97 -28.00
CA VAL A 138 2.33 12.42 -28.13
C VAL A 138 3.70 13.06 -28.00
N SER A 139 4.03 13.98 -28.91
CA SER A 139 5.28 14.74 -28.84
C SER A 139 5.09 16.02 -28.01
N GLN A 140 6.16 16.51 -27.37
CA GLN A 140 6.15 17.79 -26.66
C GLN A 140 5.67 18.94 -27.57
N ALA A 141 6.08 18.94 -28.84
CA ALA A 141 5.65 19.92 -29.83
C ALA A 141 4.13 19.86 -30.10
N SER A 142 3.55 18.66 -30.27
CA SER A 142 2.10 18.49 -30.48
C SER A 142 1.31 18.86 -29.23
N PHE A 143 1.84 18.59 -28.03
CA PHE A 143 1.21 19.00 -26.78
C PHE A 143 1.18 20.53 -26.63
N ALA A 144 2.32 21.20 -26.85
CA ALA A 144 2.40 22.65 -26.87
C ALA A 144 1.48 23.27 -27.93
N GLU A 145 1.38 22.65 -29.13
CA GLU A 145 0.48 23.09 -30.19
C GLU A 145 -1.00 22.93 -29.79
N ALA A 146 -1.37 21.85 -29.10
CA ALA A 146 -2.73 21.63 -28.62
C ALA A 146 -3.16 22.71 -27.62
N LEU A 147 -2.27 23.12 -26.70
CA LEU A 147 -2.52 24.24 -25.78
C LEU A 147 -2.53 25.60 -26.50
N SER A 148 -1.61 25.81 -27.44
CA SER A 148 -1.57 27.01 -28.29
C SER A 148 -2.84 27.20 -29.11
N ALA A 149 -3.44 26.12 -29.59
CA ALA A 149 -4.70 26.15 -30.32
C ALA A 149 -5.88 26.65 -29.46
N GLN A 150 -5.80 26.47 -28.13
CA GLN A 150 -6.78 27.01 -27.17
C GLN A 150 -6.48 28.45 -26.73
N GLY A 151 -5.42 29.06 -27.26
CA GLY A 151 -5.07 30.46 -27.00
C GLY A 151 -4.08 30.67 -25.85
N HIS A 152 -3.43 29.59 -25.37
CA HIS A 152 -2.36 29.67 -24.38
C HIS A 152 -0.99 29.85 -25.05
N ASP A 153 -0.16 30.76 -24.55
CA ASP A 153 1.19 31.00 -25.09
C ASP A 153 2.17 29.96 -24.54
N VAL A 154 2.10 28.74 -25.07
CA VAL A 154 2.91 27.58 -24.65
C VAL A 154 3.78 27.12 -25.81
N SER A 155 5.08 26.98 -25.55
CA SER A 155 6.07 26.46 -26.49
C SER A 155 6.59 25.08 -26.05
N GLU A 156 7.32 24.40 -26.94
CA GLU A 156 7.95 23.11 -26.62
C GLU A 156 8.91 23.20 -25.42
N ASP A 157 9.56 24.36 -25.22
CA ASP A 157 10.47 24.59 -24.10
C ASP A 157 9.73 24.70 -22.74
N ASP A 158 8.41 24.92 -22.75
CA ASP A 158 7.57 25.02 -21.55
C ASP A 158 6.98 23.64 -21.14
N VAL A 159 7.18 22.61 -21.97
CA VAL A 159 6.73 21.24 -21.67
C VAL A 159 7.82 20.49 -20.91
N GLU A 160 7.53 20.10 -19.68
CA GLU A 160 8.44 19.31 -18.86
C GLU A 160 8.13 17.80 -18.97
N ASP A 161 9.17 16.97 -19.02
CA ASP A 161 9.01 15.52 -18.95
C ASP A 161 8.59 15.10 -17.53
N GLY A 162 7.61 14.21 -17.46
CA GLY A 162 7.07 13.67 -16.23
C GLY A 162 5.70 14.23 -15.88
N VAL A 163 5.30 13.96 -14.63
CA VAL A 163 3.97 14.26 -14.11
C VAL A 163 4.10 15.05 -12.81
N THR A 164 3.05 15.77 -12.43
CA THR A 164 2.93 16.58 -11.22
C THR A 164 3.11 15.74 -9.95
N PRO A 165 3.48 16.36 -8.80
CA PRO A 165 3.51 15.67 -7.51
C PRO A 165 2.18 14.99 -7.13
N ALA A 166 1.05 15.64 -7.43
CA ALA A 166 -0.28 15.12 -7.15
C ALA A 166 -0.56 13.82 -7.90
N THR A 167 -0.19 13.75 -9.18
CA THR A 167 -0.31 12.54 -9.98
C THR A 167 0.55 11.41 -9.43
N ARG A 168 1.80 11.70 -9.03
CA ARG A 168 2.69 10.68 -8.42
C ARG A 168 2.15 10.13 -7.10
N GLU A 169 1.60 10.98 -6.24
CA GLU A 169 1.03 10.57 -4.96
C GLU A 169 -0.18 9.65 -5.16
N ARG A 170 -1.08 10.02 -6.09
CA ARG A 170 -2.24 9.19 -6.44
C ARG A 170 -1.83 7.86 -7.07
N MET A 171 -0.79 7.84 -7.92
CA MET A 171 -0.23 6.59 -8.43
C MET A 171 0.30 5.68 -7.30
N VAL A 172 1.04 6.23 -6.34
CA VAL A 172 1.55 5.46 -5.19
C VAL A 172 0.39 4.89 -4.37
N GLU A 173 -0.65 5.68 -4.12
CA GLU A 173 -1.85 5.25 -3.40
C GLU A 173 -2.57 4.10 -4.13
N VAL A 174 -2.85 4.26 -5.41
CA VAL A 174 -3.53 3.22 -6.23
C VAL A 174 -2.70 1.94 -6.26
N ILE A 175 -1.38 2.04 -6.45
CA ILE A 175 -0.51 0.85 -6.45
C ILE A 175 -0.49 0.18 -5.09
N GLN A 176 -0.39 0.96 -4.01
CA GLN A 176 -0.45 0.39 -2.65
C GLN A 176 -1.79 -0.34 -2.43
N ASN A 177 -2.89 0.23 -2.89
CA ASN A 177 -4.20 -0.42 -2.81
C ASN A 177 -4.26 -1.69 -3.67
N LYS A 178 -3.72 -1.68 -4.90
CA LYS A 178 -3.62 -2.87 -5.75
C LYS A 178 -2.82 -3.99 -5.08
N LEU A 179 -1.68 -3.67 -4.44
CA LEU A 179 -0.87 -4.64 -3.69
C LEU A 179 -1.66 -5.24 -2.51
N ASN A 180 -2.37 -4.40 -1.75
CA ASN A 180 -3.18 -4.83 -0.62
C ASN A 180 -4.33 -5.75 -1.09
N GLU A 181 -5.06 -5.35 -2.13
CA GLU A 181 -6.19 -6.08 -2.69
C GLU A 181 -5.79 -7.39 -3.40
N ALA A 182 -4.58 -7.43 -3.97
CA ALA A 182 -4.00 -8.65 -4.50
C ALA A 182 -3.58 -9.66 -3.41
N GLY A 183 -3.70 -9.31 -2.12
CA GLY A 183 -3.30 -10.16 -1.00
C GLY A 183 -1.79 -10.19 -0.76
N LEU A 184 -1.05 -9.20 -1.28
CA LEU A 184 0.40 -9.10 -1.17
C LEU A 184 0.78 -8.41 0.14
N SER A 185 0.47 -9.07 1.26
CA SER A 185 0.75 -8.56 2.60
C SER A 185 2.23 -8.22 2.77
N GLY A 186 2.53 -6.99 3.18
CA GLY A 186 3.91 -6.48 3.29
C GLY A 186 4.47 -5.87 2.01
N GLY A 187 3.68 -5.82 0.92
CA GLY A 187 4.00 -5.05 -0.27
C GLY A 187 3.98 -3.55 -0.01
N GLN A 188 4.85 -2.81 -0.67
CA GLN A 188 4.96 -1.36 -0.52
C GLN A 188 5.16 -0.64 -1.85
N ALA A 189 4.51 0.50 -2.00
CA ALA A 189 4.67 1.42 -3.13
C ALA A 189 5.25 2.76 -2.66
N TYR A 190 6.19 3.33 -3.42
CA TYR A 190 6.75 4.66 -3.14
C TYR A 190 7.46 5.25 -4.35
N THR A 191 7.70 6.56 -4.35
CA THR A 191 8.48 7.24 -5.40
C THR A 191 9.96 7.33 -5.05
N THR A 192 10.84 7.20 -6.04
CA THR A 192 12.27 7.53 -5.92
C THR A 192 12.70 8.46 -7.06
N GLN A 193 13.66 9.34 -6.80
CA GLN A 193 14.26 10.18 -7.83
C GLN A 193 15.63 9.63 -8.19
N THR A 194 15.90 9.39 -9.47
CA THR A 194 17.20 8.89 -9.95
C THR A 194 17.46 9.44 -11.35
N GLY A 195 18.67 9.94 -11.59
CA GLY A 195 19.06 10.42 -12.93
C GLY A 195 18.31 11.67 -13.41
N GLY A 196 17.60 12.39 -12.54
CA GLY A 196 16.79 13.55 -12.90
C GLY A 196 15.29 13.26 -13.05
N GLY A 197 14.91 11.99 -13.21
CA GLY A 197 13.51 11.57 -13.33
C GLY A 197 12.94 10.96 -12.05
N TYR A 198 11.61 10.91 -11.97
CA TYR A 198 10.87 10.20 -10.94
C TYR A 198 10.52 8.78 -11.40
N TYR A 199 10.68 7.83 -10.49
CA TYR A 199 10.31 6.44 -10.68
C TYR A 199 9.31 6.04 -9.60
N ILE A 200 8.33 5.25 -10.00
CA ILE A 200 7.45 4.53 -9.10
C ILE A 200 8.08 3.18 -8.78
N VAL A 201 8.22 2.89 -7.50
CA VAL A 201 8.76 1.63 -6.99
C VAL A 201 7.65 0.85 -6.31
N ALA A 202 7.43 -0.38 -6.76
CA ALA A 202 6.58 -1.36 -6.11
C ALA A 202 7.42 -2.55 -5.66
N GLU A 203 7.30 -2.93 -4.40
CA GLU A 203 7.93 -4.12 -3.83
C GLU A 203 6.85 -5.08 -3.35
N ALA A 204 6.93 -6.34 -3.76
CA ALA A 204 6.00 -7.40 -3.34
C ALA A 204 6.79 -8.61 -2.82
N PRO A 205 6.93 -8.76 -1.50
CA PRO A 205 7.53 -9.95 -0.89
C PRO A 205 6.75 -11.21 -1.26
N GLY A 206 7.46 -12.31 -1.52
CA GLY A 206 6.85 -13.61 -1.86
C GLY A 206 6.20 -13.70 -3.25
N TYR A 207 6.22 -12.62 -4.05
CA TYR A 207 5.53 -12.55 -5.35
C TYR A 207 6.48 -12.57 -6.55
N GLY A 208 6.04 -13.16 -7.67
CA GLY A 208 6.82 -13.22 -8.90
C GLY A 208 6.97 -11.84 -9.56
N SER A 209 8.08 -11.60 -10.26
CA SER A 209 8.26 -10.35 -11.00
C SER A 209 7.34 -10.22 -12.21
N GLU A 210 6.93 -11.35 -12.80
CA GLU A 210 5.99 -11.39 -13.93
C GLU A 210 4.57 -11.07 -13.46
N GLU A 211 4.16 -11.64 -12.33
CA GLU A 211 2.85 -11.37 -11.74
C GLU A 211 2.77 -9.94 -11.20
N LEU A 212 3.82 -9.44 -10.53
CA LEU A 212 3.89 -8.04 -10.09
C LEU A 212 3.86 -7.09 -11.28
N ARG A 213 4.49 -7.47 -12.40
CA ARG A 213 4.44 -6.67 -13.62
C ARG A 213 3.02 -6.65 -14.19
N ALA A 214 2.36 -7.80 -14.33
CA ALA A 214 0.99 -7.87 -14.86
C ALA A 214 0.03 -6.98 -14.06
N LEU A 215 0.16 -6.96 -12.73
CA LEU A 215 -0.63 -6.09 -11.86
C LEU A 215 -0.43 -4.57 -12.08
N LEU A 216 0.73 -4.17 -12.61
CA LEU A 216 1.17 -2.77 -12.72
C LEU A 216 1.25 -2.27 -14.16
N GLU A 217 1.28 -3.18 -15.13
CA GLU A 217 1.33 -2.88 -16.57
C GLU A 217 0.02 -2.30 -17.07
N GLU A 218 -1.08 -2.78 -16.50
CA GLU A 218 -2.42 -2.29 -16.76
C GLU A 218 -2.78 -1.11 -15.84
N ARG A 219 -3.39 -0.07 -16.43
CA ARG A 219 -3.90 1.06 -15.64
C ARG A 219 -5.01 0.59 -14.70
N GLY A 220 -5.78 -0.42 -15.11
CA GLY A 220 -6.89 -0.98 -14.37
C GLY A 220 -8.11 -0.07 -14.39
N THR A 221 -8.35 0.59 -15.52
CA THR A 221 -9.60 1.33 -15.75
C THR A 221 -10.74 0.34 -15.98
N VAL A 222 -11.86 0.54 -15.26
CA VAL A 222 -13.07 -0.27 -15.45
C VAL A 222 -14.25 0.63 -15.75
N GLU A 223 -14.91 0.37 -16.88
CA GLU A 223 -16.08 1.12 -17.33
C GLU A 223 -17.23 0.17 -17.70
N VAL A 224 -18.45 0.68 -17.56
CA VAL A 224 -19.63 0.06 -18.15
C VAL A 224 -20.07 0.90 -19.34
N ARG A 225 -20.17 0.27 -20.52
CA ARG A 225 -20.60 0.93 -21.76
C ARG A 225 -21.89 0.31 -22.29
N ALA A 226 -22.82 1.16 -22.71
CA ALA A 226 -24.00 0.75 -23.46
C ALA A 226 -23.70 0.78 -24.96
N TYR A 227 -23.74 -0.39 -25.59
CA TYR A 227 -23.72 -0.54 -27.05
C TYR A 227 -25.15 -0.63 -27.55
N VAL A 228 -25.59 0.44 -28.22
CA VAL A 228 -26.99 0.65 -28.61
C VAL A 228 -27.12 1.16 -30.05
N PRO A 229 -28.29 0.94 -30.70
CA PRO A 229 -28.56 1.50 -32.01
C PRO A 229 -28.57 3.03 -31.99
N ASP A 230 -28.17 3.65 -33.11
CA ASP A 230 -28.17 5.11 -33.27
C ASP A 230 -29.38 5.64 -34.07
N GLY A 231 -30.30 4.76 -34.48
CA GLY A 231 -31.48 5.08 -35.28
C GLY A 231 -31.24 5.26 -36.78
N ASN A 232 -29.98 5.23 -37.24
CA ASN A 232 -29.60 5.31 -38.66
C ASN A 232 -29.12 3.96 -39.23
N GLY A 233 -29.31 2.87 -38.48
CA GLY A 233 -28.81 1.53 -38.81
C GLY A 233 -27.34 1.31 -38.41
N SER A 234 -26.74 2.26 -37.68
CA SER A 234 -25.42 2.15 -37.06
C SER A 234 -25.58 1.95 -35.55
N GLN A 235 -24.46 1.71 -34.86
CA GLN A 235 -24.41 1.45 -33.43
C GLN A 235 -23.42 2.43 -32.78
N ARG A 236 -23.66 2.80 -31.52
CA ARG A 236 -22.80 3.69 -30.74
C ARG A 236 -22.48 3.10 -29.38
N ASN A 237 -21.25 3.32 -28.92
CA ASN A 237 -20.80 3.02 -27.57
C ASN A 237 -20.95 4.26 -26.70
N ILE A 238 -21.61 4.13 -25.55
CA ILE A 238 -21.82 5.21 -24.61
C ILE A 238 -21.34 4.72 -23.25
N THR A 239 -20.34 5.38 -22.65
CA THR A 239 -19.99 5.09 -21.24
C THR A 239 -21.15 5.52 -20.35
N VAL A 240 -21.63 4.60 -19.54
CA VAL A 240 -22.81 4.80 -18.67
C VAL A 240 -22.45 4.72 -17.20
N LEU A 241 -21.38 4.00 -16.83
CA LEU A 241 -20.74 4.07 -15.52
C LEU A 241 -19.23 4.05 -15.70
N GLN A 242 -18.54 4.82 -14.88
CA GLN A 242 -17.10 4.83 -14.70
C GLN A 242 -16.74 4.27 -13.33
N GLN A 243 -15.46 4.00 -13.12
CA GLN A 243 -14.98 3.38 -11.90
C GLN A 243 -15.33 4.15 -10.61
N GLU A 244 -15.31 5.48 -10.66
CA GLU A 244 -15.65 6.36 -9.53
C GLU A 244 -17.15 6.35 -9.17
N ASP A 245 -18.00 5.85 -10.06
CA ASP A 245 -19.44 5.76 -9.81
C ASP A 245 -19.80 4.62 -8.83
N PHE A 246 -18.89 3.67 -8.60
CA PHE A 246 -19.11 2.51 -7.73
C PHE A 246 -18.77 2.79 -6.26
N ASP A 247 -19.63 2.35 -5.35
CA ASP A 247 -19.51 2.55 -3.89
C ASP A 247 -19.00 1.27 -3.21
N THR A 248 -19.85 0.25 -3.09
CA THR A 248 -19.47 -1.04 -2.52
C THR A 248 -19.06 -1.99 -3.64
N ILE A 249 -17.92 -2.66 -3.50
CA ILE A 249 -17.41 -3.65 -4.46
C ILE A 249 -17.01 -4.91 -3.71
N SER A 250 -17.56 -6.06 -4.09
CA SER A 250 -17.19 -7.35 -3.52
C SER A 250 -15.83 -7.84 -4.04
N GLY A 251 -15.24 -8.84 -3.38
CA GLY A 251 -14.22 -9.66 -4.01
C GLY A 251 -14.81 -10.47 -5.18
N ALA A 252 -13.95 -11.13 -5.97
CA ALA A 252 -14.40 -12.07 -7.00
C ALA A 252 -15.22 -13.22 -6.40
N GLN A 253 -16.40 -13.45 -6.97
CA GLN A 253 -17.34 -14.48 -6.54
C GLN A 253 -17.61 -15.48 -7.66
N TRP A 254 -18.20 -16.61 -7.30
CA TRP A 254 -18.77 -17.57 -8.23
C TRP A 254 -20.08 -18.16 -7.70
N ASP A 255 -21.09 -18.27 -8.55
CA ASP A 255 -22.29 -19.05 -8.27
C ASP A 255 -22.87 -19.72 -9.52
N ASN A 256 -23.85 -20.62 -9.32
CA ASN A 256 -24.49 -21.38 -10.40
C ASN A 256 -25.40 -20.54 -11.33
N GLN A 257 -25.78 -19.33 -10.93
CA GLN A 257 -26.70 -18.46 -11.69
C GLN A 257 -25.94 -17.51 -12.61
N ASN A 258 -24.87 -16.90 -12.08
CA ASN A 258 -24.11 -15.82 -12.70
C ASN A 258 -22.74 -16.28 -13.20
N GLY A 259 -22.21 -17.43 -12.74
CA GLY A 259 -20.82 -17.80 -12.99
C GLY A 259 -19.87 -16.91 -12.19
N HIS A 260 -18.68 -16.61 -12.72
CA HIS A 260 -17.77 -15.65 -12.09
C HIS A 260 -18.29 -14.22 -12.24
N HIS A 261 -18.35 -13.50 -11.11
CA HIS A 261 -18.90 -12.15 -11.06
C HIS A 261 -18.34 -11.31 -9.90
N VAL A 262 -18.58 -10.00 -9.98
CA VAL A 262 -18.35 -9.03 -8.92
C VAL A 262 -19.66 -8.32 -8.60
N ASP A 263 -20.07 -8.33 -7.34
CA ASP A 263 -21.21 -7.54 -6.87
C ASP A 263 -20.75 -6.11 -6.63
N VAL A 264 -21.46 -5.14 -7.20
CA VAL A 264 -21.19 -3.73 -7.00
C VAL A 264 -22.46 -2.95 -6.68
N SER A 265 -22.31 -1.83 -5.98
CA SER A 265 -23.35 -0.81 -5.87
C SER A 265 -22.87 0.49 -6.51
N VAL A 266 -23.81 1.27 -7.04
CA VAL A 266 -23.53 2.63 -7.54
C VAL A 266 -23.81 3.63 -6.42
N HIS A 267 -23.05 4.73 -6.35
CA HIS A 267 -23.25 5.77 -5.34
C HIS A 267 -24.69 6.32 -5.39
N ALA A 268 -25.31 6.43 -4.21
CA ALA A 268 -26.68 6.90 -4.03
C ALA A 268 -26.77 8.44 -3.82
N ASP A 269 -25.72 9.18 -4.16
CA ASP A 269 -25.60 10.64 -4.00
C ASP A 269 -26.07 11.44 -5.23
N GLY A 270 -26.78 10.77 -6.14
CA GLY A 270 -27.27 11.31 -7.41
C GLY A 270 -26.74 10.53 -8.61
N THR A 271 -25.59 9.88 -8.48
CA THR A 271 -24.97 9.07 -9.56
C THR A 271 -25.88 7.93 -10.03
N ALA A 272 -26.52 7.21 -9.10
CA ALA A 272 -27.48 6.18 -9.45
C ALA A 272 -28.73 6.72 -10.19
N GLU A 273 -29.21 7.91 -9.83
CA GLU A 273 -30.33 8.58 -10.50
C GLU A 273 -29.94 9.02 -11.92
N GLU A 274 -28.73 9.54 -12.09
CA GLU A 274 -28.18 9.94 -13.39
C GLU A 274 -28.00 8.73 -14.31
N TYR A 275 -27.42 7.64 -13.80
CA TYR A 275 -27.26 6.40 -14.57
C TYR A 275 -28.62 5.83 -15.00
N GLU A 276 -29.59 5.77 -14.08
CA GLU A 276 -30.95 5.32 -14.38
C GLU A 276 -31.61 6.18 -15.47
N SER A 277 -31.56 7.51 -15.33
CA SER A 277 -32.08 8.45 -16.33
C SER A 277 -31.40 8.26 -17.68
N ARG A 278 -30.06 8.15 -17.70
CA ARG A 278 -29.29 7.95 -18.93
C ARG A 278 -29.68 6.65 -19.63
N MET A 279 -29.86 5.55 -18.89
CA MET A 279 -30.28 4.26 -19.45
C MET A 279 -31.70 4.30 -20.03
N ASN A 280 -32.61 5.04 -19.40
CA ASN A 280 -33.95 5.31 -19.91
C ASN A 280 -33.92 6.16 -21.20
N ASP A 281 -33.14 7.24 -21.19
CA ASP A 281 -33.04 8.20 -22.30
C ASP A 281 -32.46 7.59 -23.58
N ILE A 282 -31.48 6.68 -23.44
CA ILE A 282 -30.90 5.97 -24.59
C ILE A 282 -31.77 4.80 -25.07
N GLY A 283 -32.91 4.54 -24.42
CA GLY A 283 -33.86 3.48 -24.77
C GLY A 283 -33.45 2.07 -24.32
N PHE A 284 -32.40 1.93 -23.50
CA PHE A 284 -31.88 0.61 -23.10
C PHE A 284 -32.89 -0.17 -22.24
N THR A 285 -33.60 0.54 -21.38
CA THR A 285 -34.62 -0.01 -20.45
C THR A 285 -35.99 -0.19 -21.09
N THR A 286 -36.18 0.30 -22.32
CA THR A 286 -37.46 0.24 -23.05
C THR A 286 -37.33 -0.61 -24.31
N GLU A 287 -36.80 -0.06 -25.40
CA GLU A 287 -36.61 -0.78 -26.67
C GLU A 287 -35.60 -1.93 -26.53
N GLY A 288 -34.54 -1.70 -25.75
CA GLY A 288 -33.54 -2.71 -25.41
C GLY A 288 -34.00 -3.75 -24.40
N ALA A 289 -35.09 -3.49 -23.66
CA ALA A 289 -35.56 -4.43 -22.65
C ALA A 289 -36.05 -5.74 -23.27
N GLY A 290 -35.40 -6.84 -22.89
CA GLY A 290 -35.70 -8.16 -23.44
C GLY A 290 -35.07 -8.44 -24.81
N GLN A 291 -34.31 -7.51 -25.38
CA GLN A 291 -33.42 -7.80 -26.50
C GLN A 291 -32.22 -8.61 -26.01
N LYS A 292 -31.71 -9.49 -26.89
CA LYS A 292 -30.57 -10.33 -26.56
C LYS A 292 -29.29 -9.78 -27.20
N CYS A 293 -28.34 -9.37 -26.37
CA CYS A 293 -26.96 -9.19 -26.78
C CYS A 293 -26.40 -10.52 -27.34
N SER A 294 -26.06 -10.54 -28.62
CA SER A 294 -25.64 -11.75 -29.34
C SER A 294 -24.29 -11.55 -30.03
N VAL A 295 -23.42 -10.73 -29.43
CA VAL A 295 -22.05 -10.53 -29.90
C VAL A 295 -21.25 -11.82 -29.66
N PRO A 296 -20.69 -12.45 -30.71
CA PRO A 296 -19.94 -13.69 -30.54
C PRO A 296 -18.61 -13.43 -29.84
N ARG A 297 -18.30 -14.27 -28.84
CA ARG A 297 -16.98 -14.37 -28.23
C ARG A 297 -16.09 -15.26 -29.08
N THR A 298 -14.89 -14.79 -29.39
CA THR A 298 -13.89 -15.49 -30.20
C THR A 298 -13.09 -16.48 -29.35
N ALA A 299 -12.23 -17.27 -29.99
CA ALA A 299 -11.43 -18.30 -29.30
C ALA A 299 -10.30 -17.71 -28.43
N ASP A 300 -9.91 -16.47 -28.72
CA ASP A 300 -8.95 -15.66 -27.97
C ASP A 300 -9.62 -14.84 -26.84
N GLY A 301 -10.90 -15.07 -26.57
CA GLY A 301 -11.62 -14.43 -25.46
C GLY A 301 -12.24 -13.07 -25.79
N SER A 302 -11.85 -12.44 -26.91
CA SER A 302 -12.36 -11.15 -27.37
C SER A 302 -13.78 -11.22 -27.97
N TYR A 303 -14.42 -10.07 -28.18
CA TYR A 303 -15.78 -9.98 -28.73
C TYR A 303 -15.77 -9.43 -30.16
N ASP A 304 -16.32 -10.18 -31.11
CA ASP A 304 -16.41 -9.76 -32.52
C ASP A 304 -17.75 -9.06 -32.81
N PHE A 305 -17.76 -7.74 -32.58
CA PHE A 305 -18.90 -6.88 -32.88
C PHE A 305 -19.25 -6.83 -34.37
N SER A 306 -18.32 -7.14 -35.28
CA SER A 306 -18.57 -7.12 -36.72
C SER A 306 -19.38 -8.33 -37.22
N ALA A 307 -19.33 -9.43 -36.48
CA ALA A 307 -20.08 -10.65 -36.78
C ALA A 307 -21.52 -10.64 -36.23
N ALA A 308 -21.85 -9.68 -35.35
CA ALA A 308 -23.19 -9.52 -34.81
C ALA A 308 -24.21 -9.20 -35.93
N GLN A 309 -25.37 -9.88 -35.90
CA GLN A 309 -26.42 -9.71 -36.90
C GLN A 309 -27.55 -8.85 -36.34
N GLY A 310 -27.87 -7.75 -37.04
CA GLY A 310 -28.93 -6.83 -36.64
C GLY A 310 -28.54 -5.94 -35.47
N GLU A 311 -29.49 -5.14 -35.01
CA GLU A 311 -29.29 -4.20 -33.91
C GLU A 311 -29.05 -4.91 -32.59
N GLN A 312 -27.95 -4.56 -31.92
CA GLN A 312 -27.58 -5.13 -30.62
C GLN A 312 -27.92 -4.15 -29.50
N TRP A 313 -28.20 -4.72 -28.33
CA TRP A 313 -28.37 -4.01 -27.08
C TRP A 313 -27.50 -4.73 -26.06
N CYS A 314 -26.27 -4.26 -25.90
CA CYS A 314 -25.27 -4.90 -25.06
C CYS A 314 -24.78 -3.93 -23.99
N LEU A 315 -24.83 -4.37 -22.74
CA LEU A 315 -24.16 -3.75 -21.63
C LEU A 315 -22.78 -4.39 -21.54
N LEU A 316 -21.77 -3.59 -21.84
CA LEU A 316 -20.38 -4.01 -21.93
C LEU A 316 -19.67 -3.68 -20.63
N THR A 317 -18.95 -4.64 -20.06
CA THR A 317 -17.90 -4.34 -19.08
C THR A 317 -16.60 -4.22 -19.85
N VAL A 318 -15.91 -3.10 -19.67
CA VAL A 318 -14.67 -2.78 -20.37
C VAL A 318 -13.57 -2.59 -19.33
N SER A 319 -12.47 -3.33 -19.49
CA SER A 319 -11.26 -3.18 -18.68
C SER A 319 -10.13 -2.75 -19.59
N ASP A 320 -9.52 -1.59 -19.34
CA ASP A 320 -8.42 -1.05 -20.15
C ASP A 320 -8.67 -1.15 -21.66
N GLN A 321 -9.82 -0.63 -22.10
CA GLN A 321 -10.33 -0.63 -23.49
C GLN A 321 -10.78 -1.98 -24.05
N GLU A 322 -10.48 -3.09 -23.38
CA GLU A 322 -10.91 -4.41 -23.81
C GLU A 322 -12.29 -4.77 -23.25
N VAL A 323 -13.19 -5.25 -24.12
CA VAL A 323 -14.50 -5.74 -23.70
C VAL A 323 -14.32 -7.12 -23.06
N VAL A 324 -14.44 -7.18 -21.74
CA VAL A 324 -14.32 -8.42 -20.95
C VAL A 324 -15.66 -9.13 -20.81
N SER A 325 -16.76 -8.40 -20.90
CA SER A 325 -18.12 -8.96 -20.86
C SER A 325 -19.08 -8.18 -21.74
N ALA A 326 -20.00 -8.89 -22.41
CA ALA A 326 -21.08 -8.29 -23.20
C ALA A 326 -22.40 -9.01 -22.91
N LEU A 327 -23.31 -8.33 -22.19
CA LEU A 327 -24.53 -8.95 -21.67
C LEU A 327 -25.79 -8.17 -22.01
N SER A 328 -26.94 -8.82 -21.89
CA SER A 328 -28.25 -8.18 -22.05
C SER A 328 -28.73 -7.67 -20.71
N LEU A 329 -29.48 -6.57 -20.70
CA LEU A 329 -30.08 -6.08 -19.46
C LEU A 329 -31.18 -7.04 -18.98
N ASN A 330 -31.15 -7.39 -17.70
CA ASN A 330 -32.17 -8.23 -17.09
C ASN A 330 -33.55 -7.53 -17.18
N PRO A 331 -34.63 -8.20 -17.63
CA PRO A 331 -35.94 -7.55 -17.80
C PRO A 331 -36.52 -6.95 -16.52
N ASN A 332 -36.26 -7.53 -15.34
CA ASN A 332 -36.73 -6.97 -14.07
C ASN A 332 -35.92 -5.73 -13.69
N LEU A 333 -34.61 -5.74 -13.96
CA LEU A 333 -33.74 -4.59 -13.75
C LEU A 333 -34.14 -3.44 -14.69
N ALA A 334 -34.36 -3.73 -15.97
CA ALA A 334 -34.87 -2.78 -16.94
C ALA A 334 -36.19 -2.15 -16.50
N GLN A 335 -37.14 -2.98 -16.04
CA GLN A 335 -38.42 -2.49 -15.52
C GLN A 335 -38.25 -1.64 -14.26
N SER A 336 -37.32 -1.97 -13.36
CA SER A 336 -37.05 -1.16 -12.17
C SER A 336 -36.50 0.22 -12.54
N MET A 337 -35.59 0.27 -13.52
CA MET A 337 -35.02 1.52 -14.03
C MET A 337 -36.05 2.36 -14.79
N GLU A 338 -36.87 1.73 -15.63
CA GLU A 338 -37.95 2.41 -16.38
C GLU A 338 -38.97 3.07 -15.43
N ASN A 339 -39.21 2.48 -14.26
CA ASN A 339 -40.13 3.00 -13.26
C ASN A 339 -39.48 3.95 -12.25
N GLU A 340 -38.22 4.37 -12.46
CA GLU A 340 -37.46 5.26 -11.56
C GLU A 340 -37.41 4.72 -10.12
N GLN A 341 -37.08 3.43 -9.97
CA GLN A 341 -37.03 2.75 -8.66
C GLN A 341 -35.66 2.17 -8.33
N TRP A 342 -34.81 1.92 -9.33
CA TRP A 342 -33.55 1.22 -9.12
C TRP A 342 -32.57 2.06 -8.29
N HIS A 343 -32.56 3.39 -8.46
CA HIS A 343 -31.69 4.28 -7.69
C HIS A 343 -31.86 4.19 -6.16
N THR A 344 -32.98 3.62 -5.67
CA THR A 344 -33.25 3.47 -4.23
C THR A 344 -32.48 2.32 -3.57
N ASP A 345 -32.03 1.35 -4.35
CA ASP A 345 -31.15 0.25 -3.95
C ASP A 345 -30.30 -0.15 -5.17
N PRO A 346 -29.27 0.65 -5.51
CA PRO A 346 -28.60 0.61 -6.80
C PRO A 346 -27.57 -0.53 -6.89
N GLN A 347 -28.05 -1.76 -6.73
CA GLN A 347 -27.24 -2.98 -6.85
C GLN A 347 -27.08 -3.37 -8.32
N TYR A 348 -25.87 -3.79 -8.68
CA TYR A 348 -25.50 -4.22 -10.02
C TYR A 348 -24.50 -5.40 -9.93
N VAL A 349 -24.66 -6.39 -10.80
CA VAL A 349 -23.78 -7.57 -10.81
C VAL A 349 -22.98 -7.55 -12.11
N MET A 350 -21.66 -7.37 -11.99
CA MET A 350 -20.73 -7.45 -13.11
C MET A 350 -20.38 -8.92 -13.38
N VAL A 351 -21.04 -9.50 -14.37
CA VAL A 351 -20.85 -10.90 -14.72
C VAL A 351 -19.79 -11.05 -15.80
N ILE A 352 -18.79 -11.90 -15.56
CA ILE A 352 -17.83 -12.38 -16.57
C ILE A 352 -18.26 -13.74 -17.12
N GLY A 353 -18.89 -14.57 -16.28
CA GLY A 353 -19.43 -15.88 -16.65
C GLY A 353 -18.44 -17.01 -16.37
N GLY A 354 -18.45 -18.07 -17.20
CA GLY A 354 -17.60 -19.25 -17.00
C GLY A 354 -18.14 -20.30 -16.01
N GLU A 355 -17.63 -21.52 -16.11
CA GLU A 355 -17.89 -22.62 -15.17
C GLU A 355 -17.03 -22.47 -13.90
N GLU A 356 -17.31 -23.22 -12.82
CA GLU A 356 -16.59 -23.10 -11.52
C GLU A 356 -15.07 -23.25 -11.65
N ASP A 357 -14.62 -24.15 -12.54
CA ASP A 357 -13.20 -24.46 -12.76
C ASP A 357 -12.55 -23.62 -13.88
N ASP A 358 -13.24 -22.60 -14.40
CA ASP A 358 -12.75 -21.72 -15.47
C ASP A 358 -11.72 -20.72 -14.93
N GLN A 359 -10.44 -21.10 -15.00
CA GLN A 359 -9.36 -20.28 -14.45
C GLN A 359 -9.20 -18.92 -15.12
N GLU A 360 -9.51 -18.80 -16.40
CA GLU A 360 -9.41 -17.54 -17.13
C GLU A 360 -10.50 -16.56 -16.66
N ALA A 361 -11.75 -17.03 -16.58
CA ALA A 361 -12.85 -16.24 -16.06
C ALA A 361 -12.65 -15.84 -14.60
N TYR A 362 -12.09 -16.73 -13.77
CA TYR A 362 -11.71 -16.41 -12.39
C TYR A 362 -10.64 -15.32 -12.32
N GLN A 363 -9.58 -15.42 -13.12
CA GLN A 363 -8.49 -14.42 -13.15
C GLN A 363 -9.01 -13.05 -13.58
N GLN A 364 -9.78 -12.98 -14.67
CA GLN A 364 -10.40 -11.74 -15.15
C GLN A 364 -11.33 -11.12 -14.09
N THR A 365 -12.16 -11.94 -13.43
CA THR A 365 -13.07 -11.45 -12.37
C THR A 365 -12.27 -10.92 -11.18
N ARG A 366 -11.17 -11.58 -10.82
CA ARG A 366 -10.27 -11.14 -9.76
C ARG A 366 -9.59 -9.82 -10.11
N GLU A 367 -9.07 -9.67 -11.33
CA GLU A 367 -8.45 -8.43 -11.81
C GLU A 367 -9.44 -7.26 -11.79
N ILE A 368 -10.67 -7.44 -12.28
CA ILE A 368 -11.71 -6.42 -12.23
C ILE A 368 -12.04 -6.04 -10.79
N SER A 369 -12.18 -7.02 -9.89
CA SER A 369 -12.44 -6.73 -8.47
C SER A 369 -11.32 -5.95 -7.80
N ILE A 370 -10.05 -6.27 -8.11
CA ILE A 370 -8.89 -5.55 -7.60
C ILE A 370 -8.86 -4.13 -8.17
N ASN A 371 -9.03 -4.00 -9.49
CA ASN A 371 -9.00 -2.72 -10.19
C ASN A 371 -10.08 -1.79 -9.64
N LEU A 372 -11.35 -2.23 -9.59
CA LEU A 372 -12.46 -1.47 -9.03
C LEU A 372 -12.18 -0.99 -7.60
N ARG A 373 -11.68 -1.86 -6.71
CA ARG A 373 -11.42 -1.53 -5.30
C ARG A 373 -10.20 -0.65 -5.09
N ALA A 374 -9.17 -0.81 -5.92
CA ALA A 374 -7.90 -0.12 -5.76
C ALA A 374 -7.83 1.24 -6.47
N GLY A 375 -8.64 1.44 -7.52
CA GLY A 375 -8.54 2.58 -8.41
C GLY A 375 -7.78 2.29 -9.70
N ALA A 376 -7.96 3.14 -10.70
CA ALA A 376 -7.15 3.15 -11.92
C ALA A 376 -5.90 4.02 -11.75
N LEU A 377 -4.80 3.64 -12.39
CA LEU A 377 -3.59 4.45 -12.44
C LEU A 377 -3.83 5.71 -13.28
N PRO A 378 -3.60 6.91 -12.71
CA PRO A 378 -3.73 8.18 -13.44
C PRO A 378 -2.82 8.27 -14.67
N ALA A 379 -1.65 7.63 -14.65
CA ALA A 379 -0.71 7.60 -15.77
C ALA A 379 -0.12 6.18 -15.93
N PRO A 380 0.26 5.75 -17.14
CA PRO A 380 0.90 4.46 -17.34
C PRO A 380 2.36 4.48 -16.87
N LEU A 381 2.87 3.29 -16.53
CA LEU A 381 4.28 3.07 -16.19
C LEU A 381 5.04 2.58 -17.43
N ASP A 382 6.25 3.09 -17.64
CA ASP A 382 7.10 2.65 -18.75
C ASP A 382 7.91 1.40 -18.36
N PHE A 383 7.42 0.23 -18.80
CA PHE A 383 8.12 -1.03 -18.59
C PHE A 383 9.32 -1.26 -19.53
N GLY A 384 9.51 -0.43 -20.56
CA GLY A 384 10.69 -0.44 -21.42
C GLY A 384 11.95 0.01 -20.69
N GLU A 385 11.80 0.94 -19.74
CA GLU A 385 12.89 1.46 -18.90
C GLU A 385 12.84 0.96 -17.44
N ALA A 386 11.89 0.08 -17.11
CA ALA A 386 11.74 -0.44 -15.77
C ALA A 386 12.92 -1.30 -15.30
N GLN A 387 13.32 -1.10 -14.05
CA GLN A 387 14.30 -1.92 -13.35
C GLN A 387 13.58 -2.97 -12.51
N ILE A 388 13.76 -4.23 -12.87
CA ILE A 388 13.18 -5.37 -12.17
C ILE A 388 14.26 -6.07 -11.36
N MET A 389 14.06 -6.16 -10.05
CA MET A 389 14.88 -6.94 -9.14
C MET A 389 14.04 -8.05 -8.54
N SER A 390 14.53 -9.28 -8.56
CA SER A 390 13.87 -10.42 -7.93
C SER A 390 14.82 -11.14 -6.98
N VAL A 391 14.34 -11.52 -5.81
CA VAL A 391 15.06 -12.38 -4.87
C VAL A 391 14.38 -13.74 -4.84
N ALA A 392 15.12 -14.78 -5.22
CA ALA A 392 14.61 -16.14 -5.17
C ALA A 392 14.26 -16.54 -3.72
N PRO A 393 13.12 -17.20 -3.47
CA PRO A 393 12.71 -17.63 -2.12
C PRO A 393 13.80 -18.45 -1.41
N THR A 394 14.49 -19.33 -2.14
CA THR A 394 15.57 -20.17 -1.59
C THR A 394 16.79 -19.38 -1.10
N LEU A 395 17.04 -18.19 -1.65
CA LEU A 395 18.11 -17.31 -1.17
C LEU A 395 17.65 -16.54 0.07
N ALA A 396 16.37 -16.14 0.08
CA ALA A 396 15.74 -15.48 1.21
C ALA A 396 15.69 -16.39 2.46
N ASP A 397 15.33 -17.67 2.29
CA ASP A 397 15.38 -18.69 3.34
C ASP A 397 16.78 -18.83 3.96
N GLN A 398 17.82 -18.78 3.12
CA GLN A 398 19.20 -18.82 3.58
C GLN A 398 19.54 -17.56 4.39
N PHE A 399 19.12 -16.38 3.93
CA PHE A 399 19.32 -15.14 4.67
C PHE A 399 18.56 -15.12 6.00
N LYS A 400 17.34 -15.64 6.04
CA LYS A 400 16.52 -15.78 7.25
C LYS A 400 17.19 -16.69 8.28
N SER A 401 17.60 -17.89 7.85
CA SER A 401 18.32 -18.85 8.70
C SER A 401 19.66 -18.32 9.20
N ASN A 402 20.44 -17.68 8.32
CA ASN A 402 21.72 -17.07 8.69
C ASN A 402 21.53 -15.90 9.67
N SER A 403 20.52 -15.07 9.46
CA SER A 403 20.19 -13.94 10.34
C SER A 403 19.82 -14.41 11.75
N LEU A 404 18.99 -15.46 11.84
CA LEU A 404 18.64 -16.10 13.12
C LEU A 404 19.89 -16.64 13.83
N LEU A 405 20.75 -17.36 13.09
CA LEU A 405 21.99 -17.90 13.63
C LEU A 405 22.92 -16.80 14.16
N VAL A 406 23.11 -15.73 13.38
CA VAL A 406 23.94 -14.59 13.76
C VAL A 406 23.37 -13.88 14.99
N GLY A 407 22.04 -13.67 15.05
CA GLY A 407 21.37 -13.08 16.21
C GLY A 407 21.59 -13.90 17.49
N ILE A 408 21.41 -15.23 17.41
CA ILE A 408 21.66 -16.15 18.53
C ILE A 408 23.14 -16.08 18.96
N LEU A 409 24.07 -16.14 18.01
CA LEU A 409 25.50 -16.04 18.30
C LEU A 409 25.88 -14.70 18.93
N ALA A 410 25.27 -13.59 18.49
CA ALA A 410 25.48 -12.27 19.09
C ALA A 410 25.02 -12.24 20.55
N VAL A 411 23.83 -12.76 20.87
CA VAL A 411 23.32 -12.86 22.25
C VAL A 411 24.27 -13.68 23.12
N PHE A 412 24.74 -14.84 22.65
CA PHE A 412 25.67 -15.67 23.41
C PHE A 412 27.05 -15.01 23.57
N ALA A 413 27.57 -14.36 22.54
CA ALA A 413 28.85 -13.66 22.59
C ALA A 413 28.80 -12.50 23.60
N VAL A 414 27.74 -11.70 23.56
CA VAL A 414 27.51 -10.59 24.49
C VAL A 414 27.33 -11.12 25.92
N SER A 415 26.48 -12.12 26.12
CA SER A 415 26.27 -12.77 27.43
C SER A 415 27.57 -13.33 28.01
N GLY A 416 28.36 -13.99 27.18
CA GLY A 416 29.67 -14.53 27.55
C GLY A 416 30.65 -13.43 27.95
N MET A 417 30.71 -12.34 27.19
CA MET A 417 31.60 -11.21 27.48
C MET A 417 31.21 -10.51 28.80
N VAL A 418 29.92 -10.25 29.02
CA VAL A 418 29.40 -9.67 30.27
C VAL A 418 29.74 -10.57 31.47
N TYR A 419 29.52 -11.87 31.34
CA TYR A 419 29.86 -12.82 32.39
C TYR A 419 31.37 -12.84 32.69
N LEU A 420 32.22 -12.83 31.67
CA LEU A 420 33.68 -12.80 31.83
C LEU A 420 34.17 -11.51 32.50
N ARG A 421 33.54 -10.37 32.20
CA ARG A 421 33.89 -9.06 32.76
C ARG A 421 33.54 -8.94 34.23
N TYR A 422 32.31 -9.28 34.60
CA TYR A 422 31.81 -9.09 35.97
C TYR A 422 32.09 -10.27 36.89
N ARG A 423 32.21 -11.50 36.35
CA ARG A 423 32.37 -12.77 37.09
C ARG A 423 31.36 -12.97 38.22
N ASN A 424 30.26 -12.22 38.22
CA ASN A 424 29.21 -12.28 39.21
C ASN A 424 27.86 -12.45 38.51
N PRO A 425 27.20 -13.61 38.67
CA PRO A 425 25.92 -13.89 38.01
C PRO A 425 24.80 -12.94 38.45
N ILE A 426 24.91 -12.33 39.65
CA ILE A 426 23.91 -11.39 40.18
C ILE A 426 23.80 -10.12 39.33
N VAL A 427 24.88 -9.71 38.65
CA VAL A 427 24.89 -8.54 37.75
C VAL A 427 24.67 -8.95 36.30
N ALA A 428 25.27 -10.07 35.87
CA ALA A 428 25.20 -10.52 34.49
C ALA A 428 23.79 -10.98 34.07
N LEU A 429 23.06 -11.70 34.93
CA LEU A 429 21.76 -12.26 34.58
C LEU A 429 20.70 -11.16 34.35
N PRO A 430 20.53 -10.15 35.23
CA PRO A 430 19.62 -9.04 34.97
C PRO A 430 19.95 -8.25 33.70
N MET A 431 21.23 -8.12 33.36
CA MET A 431 21.68 -7.44 32.13
C MET A 431 21.19 -8.18 30.89
N ILE A 432 21.36 -9.51 30.84
CA ILE A 432 20.91 -10.35 29.73
C ILE A 432 19.37 -10.30 29.60
N VAL A 433 18.64 -10.45 30.70
CA VAL A 433 17.17 -10.40 30.68
C VAL A 433 16.67 -9.05 30.21
N THR A 434 17.31 -7.96 30.64
CA THR A 434 16.95 -6.60 30.20
C THR A 434 17.18 -6.41 28.70
N ALA A 435 18.34 -6.85 28.19
CA ALA A 435 18.67 -6.76 26.76
C ALA A 435 17.72 -7.60 25.90
N LEU A 436 17.38 -8.83 26.32
CA LEU A 436 16.40 -9.66 25.61
C LEU A 436 14.99 -9.05 25.63
N SER A 437 14.59 -8.47 26.76
CA SER A 437 13.29 -7.79 26.87
C SER A 437 13.17 -6.65 25.87
N GLU A 438 14.26 -5.93 25.62
CA GLU A 438 14.31 -4.85 24.63
C GLU A 438 14.08 -5.34 23.21
N VAL A 439 14.75 -6.42 22.81
CA VAL A 439 14.56 -7.03 21.49
C VAL A 439 13.12 -7.51 21.33
N VAL A 440 12.55 -8.14 22.35
CA VAL A 440 11.15 -8.60 22.32
C VAL A 440 10.18 -7.42 22.18
N ILE A 441 10.41 -6.32 22.90
CA ILE A 441 9.60 -5.11 22.77
C ILE A 441 9.65 -4.57 21.34
N LEU A 442 10.84 -4.49 20.74
CA LEU A 442 11.00 -3.97 19.38
C LEU A 442 10.37 -4.89 18.32
N LEU A 443 10.50 -6.20 18.47
CA LEU A 443 9.81 -7.16 17.60
C LEU A 443 8.28 -7.06 17.73
N GLY A 444 7.77 -6.86 18.95
CA GLY A 444 6.34 -6.64 19.17
C GLY A 444 5.84 -5.32 18.55
N VAL A 445 6.65 -4.26 18.57
CA VAL A 445 6.32 -3.01 17.86
C VAL A 445 6.32 -3.23 16.35
N ALA A 446 7.29 -3.96 15.80
CA ALA A 446 7.32 -4.28 14.37
C ALA A 446 6.11 -5.11 13.94
N ALA A 447 5.72 -6.12 14.73
CA ALA A 447 4.52 -6.92 14.50
C ALA A 447 3.23 -6.07 14.57
N ALA A 448 3.13 -5.20 15.57
CA ALA A 448 1.95 -4.35 15.75
C ALA A 448 1.79 -3.27 14.67
N ALA A 449 2.89 -2.90 13.98
CA ALA A 449 2.90 -1.93 12.90
C ALA A 449 2.91 -2.58 11.51
N GLU A 450 2.75 -3.93 11.44
CA GLU A 450 2.80 -4.71 10.19
C GLU A 450 4.05 -4.38 9.33
N MET A 451 5.16 -4.09 10.01
CA MET A 451 6.38 -3.62 9.37
C MET A 451 7.10 -4.79 8.68
N ALA A 452 7.27 -4.71 7.36
CA ALA A 452 8.03 -5.69 6.58
C ALA A 452 9.53 -5.68 6.97
N LEU A 453 9.96 -6.70 7.72
CA LEU A 453 11.32 -6.82 8.21
C LEU A 453 12.30 -7.16 7.08
N THR A 454 13.33 -6.33 6.90
CA THR A 454 14.43 -6.54 5.94
C THR A 454 15.75 -6.85 6.67
N LEU A 455 16.83 -7.18 5.94
CA LEU A 455 18.14 -7.40 6.58
C LEU A 455 18.66 -6.14 7.30
N ALA A 456 18.27 -4.96 6.84
CA ALA A 456 18.59 -3.70 7.49
C ALA A 456 17.94 -3.59 8.88
N HIS A 457 16.68 -4.03 9.01
CA HIS A 457 15.99 -4.10 10.31
C HIS A 457 16.69 -5.08 11.25
N VAL A 458 17.11 -6.25 10.74
CA VAL A 458 17.90 -7.24 11.49
C VAL A 458 19.21 -6.63 12.00
N ALA A 459 19.94 -5.92 11.14
CA ALA A 459 21.15 -5.21 11.54
C ALA A 459 20.86 -4.15 12.61
N GLY A 460 19.71 -3.47 12.52
CA GLY A 460 19.23 -2.51 13.53
C GLY A 460 19.02 -3.17 14.90
N PHE A 461 18.34 -4.33 14.94
CA PHE A 461 18.16 -5.08 16.20
C PHE A 461 19.51 -5.47 16.82
N ILE A 462 20.46 -5.94 16.01
CA ILE A 462 21.80 -6.30 16.48
C ILE A 462 22.54 -5.07 17.03
N ALA A 463 22.44 -3.92 16.35
CA ALA A 463 23.03 -2.67 16.80
C ALA A 463 22.45 -2.21 18.15
N VAL A 464 21.13 -2.29 18.31
CA VAL A 464 20.43 -1.95 19.57
C VAL A 464 20.83 -2.88 20.70
N VAL A 465 21.02 -4.19 20.45
CA VAL A 465 21.54 -5.11 21.48
C VAL A 465 22.93 -4.66 21.95
N GLY A 466 23.78 -4.26 21.00
CA GLY A 466 25.14 -3.78 21.31
C GLY A 466 25.15 -2.49 22.15
N THR A 467 24.46 -1.45 21.69
CA THR A 467 24.35 -0.17 22.43
C THR A 467 23.59 -0.34 23.74
N GLY A 468 22.59 -1.22 23.74
CA GLY A 468 21.86 -1.69 24.92
C GLY A 468 22.78 -2.18 26.02
N VAL A 469 23.60 -3.17 25.71
CA VAL A 469 24.52 -3.73 26.71
C VAL A 469 25.60 -2.73 27.11
N ASP A 470 26.09 -1.88 26.22
CA ASP A 470 27.04 -0.81 26.57
C ASP A 470 26.47 0.13 27.66
N ASP A 471 25.23 0.58 27.51
CA ASP A 471 24.55 1.40 28.52
C ASP A 471 24.38 0.67 29.86
N LEU A 472 24.04 -0.63 29.82
CA LEU A 472 23.89 -1.44 31.03
C LEU A 472 25.24 -1.64 31.74
N VAL A 473 26.34 -1.75 30.98
CA VAL A 473 27.71 -1.80 31.50
C VAL A 473 28.10 -0.47 32.14
N ILE A 474 27.80 0.67 31.51
CA ILE A 474 28.05 2.00 32.08
C ILE A 474 27.33 2.18 33.42
N ILE A 475 26.04 1.78 33.50
CA ILE A 475 25.27 1.81 34.75
C ILE A 475 25.93 0.92 35.81
N ALA A 476 26.28 -0.31 35.44
CA ALA A 476 26.85 -1.27 36.36
C ALA A 476 28.20 -0.78 36.92
N ASP A 477 29.12 -0.35 36.04
CA ASP A 477 30.44 0.12 36.42
C ASP A 477 30.37 1.38 37.30
N GLU A 478 29.56 2.39 36.94
CA GLU A 478 29.44 3.63 37.72
C GLU A 478 28.76 3.40 39.09
N VAL A 479 27.74 2.54 39.17
CA VAL A 479 27.07 2.23 40.43
C VAL A 479 28.00 1.45 41.37
N MET A 480 28.76 0.50 40.84
CA MET A 480 29.62 -0.40 41.61
C MET A 480 31.01 0.18 41.95
N ASP A 481 31.43 1.28 41.33
CA ASP A 481 32.73 1.91 41.60
C ASP A 481 32.89 2.35 43.09
N GLN A 482 34.09 2.24 43.68
CA GLN A 482 34.44 2.75 45.03
C GLN A 482 33.74 2.15 46.29
N GLY A 483 33.43 0.85 46.34
CA GLY A 483 33.12 0.14 47.60
C GLY A 483 31.67 0.25 48.12
N ARG A 484 31.36 -0.48 49.22
CA ARG A 484 29.99 -0.82 49.69
C ARG A 484 29.01 0.36 49.57
N VAL A 485 27.99 0.18 48.72
CA VAL A 485 26.87 1.10 48.52
C VAL A 485 25.90 0.98 49.71
N SER A 486 26.34 1.36 50.92
CA SER A 486 25.52 1.24 52.14
C SER A 486 24.46 2.34 52.29
N GLN A 487 24.34 3.26 51.32
CA GLN A 487 23.36 4.34 51.35
C GLN A 487 22.71 4.56 49.99
N GLY A 488 21.38 4.44 49.91
CA GLY A 488 20.60 4.63 48.68
C GLY A 488 20.79 6.00 48.01
N ARG A 489 21.20 7.04 48.77
CA ARG A 489 21.50 8.36 48.22
C ARG A 489 22.76 8.39 47.35
N VAL A 490 23.75 7.54 47.64
CA VAL A 490 24.97 7.40 46.82
C VAL A 490 24.64 6.70 45.51
N PHE A 491 23.80 5.66 45.56
CA PHE A 491 23.27 4.99 44.38
C PHE A 491 22.57 5.97 43.45
N ASP A 492 21.61 6.75 43.96
CA ASP A 492 20.80 7.66 43.15
C ASP A 492 21.65 8.75 42.46
N SER A 493 22.73 9.20 43.10
CA SER A 493 23.68 10.16 42.51
C SER A 493 24.50 9.54 41.38
N ARG A 494 25.03 8.33 41.58
CA ARG A 494 25.85 7.61 40.59
C ARG A 494 25.02 7.17 39.39
N PHE A 495 23.84 6.61 39.65
CA PHE A 495 22.89 6.27 38.60
C PHE A 495 22.52 7.49 37.76
N ARG A 496 22.29 8.66 38.37
CA ARG A 496 21.99 9.89 37.63
C ARG A 496 23.16 10.34 36.75
N LYS A 497 24.40 10.19 37.21
CA LYS A 497 25.59 10.51 36.42
C LYS A 497 25.73 9.56 35.22
N ALA A 498 25.61 8.25 35.44
CA ALA A 498 25.60 7.26 34.36
C ALA A 498 24.48 7.54 33.34
N PHE A 499 23.27 7.77 33.83
CA PHE A 499 22.10 8.03 32.99
C PHE A 499 22.23 9.32 32.18
N TRP A 500 22.91 10.35 32.69
CA TRP A 500 23.18 11.56 31.92
C TRP A 500 24.11 11.29 30.72
N THR A 501 25.16 10.49 30.92
CA THR A 501 26.05 10.06 29.82
C THR A 501 25.28 9.25 28.78
N ILE A 502 24.44 8.31 29.22
CA ILE A 502 23.60 7.47 28.34
C ILE A 502 22.62 8.32 27.55
N ALA A 503 21.92 9.25 28.21
CA ALA A 503 20.98 10.16 27.54
C ALA A 503 21.67 11.06 26.51
N ALA A 504 22.90 11.51 26.78
CA ALA A 504 23.68 12.28 25.83
C ALA A 504 24.08 11.43 24.60
N ALA A 505 24.55 10.19 24.81
CA ALA A 505 24.88 9.27 23.73
C ALA A 505 23.64 8.94 22.87
N ALA A 506 22.51 8.62 23.52
CA ALA A 506 21.23 8.39 22.87
C ALA A 506 20.80 9.56 21.99
N ALA A 507 20.91 10.80 22.49
CA ALA A 507 20.59 11.98 21.70
C ALA A 507 21.46 12.09 20.44
N THR A 508 22.77 11.80 20.54
CA THR A 508 23.66 11.82 19.37
C THR A 508 23.30 10.74 18.36
N THR A 509 22.94 9.52 18.81
CA THR A 509 22.50 8.44 17.92
C THR A 509 21.20 8.80 17.21
N ILE A 510 20.22 9.35 17.92
CA ILE A 510 18.95 9.78 17.32
C ILE A 510 19.21 10.84 16.25
N ILE A 511 19.99 11.89 16.57
CA ILE A 511 20.34 12.95 15.61
C ILE A 511 21.05 12.38 14.38
N ALA A 512 21.96 11.41 14.56
CA ALA A 512 22.68 10.79 13.45
C ALA A 512 21.77 9.91 12.57
N MET A 513 20.78 9.24 13.16
CA MET A 513 19.86 8.34 12.45
C MET A 513 18.68 9.08 11.81
N SER A 514 18.28 10.25 12.31
CA SER A 514 17.11 10.99 11.81
C SER A 514 17.11 11.23 10.30
N PRO A 515 18.21 11.67 9.65
CA PRO A 515 18.22 11.85 8.19
C PRO A 515 18.02 10.52 7.44
N LEU A 516 18.56 9.41 7.95
CA LEU A 516 18.42 8.09 7.32
C LEU A 516 17.00 7.54 7.46
N ALA A 517 16.29 7.90 8.53
CA ALA A 517 14.91 7.49 8.75
C ALA A 517 13.91 8.16 7.81
N VAL A 518 14.24 9.34 7.26
CA VAL A 518 13.38 10.12 6.36
C VAL A 518 13.79 10.05 4.88
N MET A 519 15.01 9.60 4.57
CA MET A 519 15.45 9.47 3.17
C MET A 519 14.66 8.36 2.44
N PRO A 520 14.37 8.51 1.13
CA PRO A 520 13.70 7.49 0.30
C PRO A 520 14.50 6.20 0.06
N LEU A 521 15.63 6.02 0.75
CA LEU A 521 16.51 4.87 0.59
C LEU A 521 15.99 3.69 1.43
N SER A 522 15.20 2.82 0.80
CA SER A 522 14.56 1.65 1.45
C SER A 522 15.58 0.74 2.18
N ASP A 523 16.78 0.57 1.62
CA ASP A 523 17.79 -0.35 2.15
C ASP A 523 18.40 0.06 3.51
N ILE A 524 18.38 1.34 3.89
CA ILE A 524 18.98 1.81 5.17
C ILE A 524 17.97 2.44 6.13
N LYS A 525 16.77 2.79 5.62
CA LYS A 525 15.69 3.36 6.42
C LYS A 525 15.28 2.45 7.58
N GLY A 526 15.13 1.15 7.32
CA GLY A 526 14.77 0.16 8.34
C GLY A 526 15.78 0.06 9.48
N PHE A 527 17.08 0.13 9.15
CA PHE A 527 18.15 0.16 10.16
C PHE A 527 18.03 1.38 11.08
N ALA A 528 17.80 2.57 10.50
CA ALA A 528 17.69 3.81 11.25
C ALA A 528 16.44 3.82 12.16
N ILE A 529 15.28 3.40 11.65
CA ILE A 529 14.02 3.34 12.40
C ILE A 529 14.14 2.44 13.62
N ILE A 530 14.62 1.20 13.43
CA ILE A 530 14.80 0.24 14.54
C ILE A 530 15.82 0.75 15.55
N THR A 531 16.90 1.38 15.09
CA THR A 531 17.92 1.93 15.99
C THR A 531 17.37 3.08 16.84
N ILE A 532 16.61 4.00 16.25
CA ILE A 532 15.94 5.10 16.98
C ILE A 532 14.96 4.54 18.00
N LEU A 533 14.08 3.62 17.59
CA LEU A 533 13.11 2.98 18.49
C LEU A 533 13.80 2.26 19.64
N GLY A 534 14.87 1.51 19.35
CA GLY A 534 15.66 0.81 20.35
C GLY A 534 16.27 1.74 21.39
N VAL A 535 16.92 2.82 20.93
CA VAL A 535 17.48 3.83 21.82
C VAL A 535 16.41 4.48 22.71
N LEU A 536 15.23 4.79 22.15
CA LEU A 536 14.12 5.37 22.90
C LEU A 536 13.58 4.39 23.95
N VAL A 537 13.23 3.16 23.56
CA VAL A 537 12.79 2.09 24.46
C VAL A 537 13.84 1.86 25.55
N GLY A 538 15.11 1.91 25.17
CA GLY A 538 16.24 1.80 26.07
C GLY A 538 16.24 2.84 27.18
N VAL A 539 16.34 4.11 26.79
CA VAL A 539 16.44 5.25 27.72
C VAL A 539 15.21 5.38 28.60
N PHE A 540 14.01 5.17 28.05
CA PHE A 540 12.76 5.39 28.79
C PHE A 540 12.31 4.19 29.62
N VAL A 541 12.61 2.96 29.20
CA VAL A 541 12.06 1.74 29.81
C VAL A 541 13.15 0.86 30.40
N THR A 542 14.05 0.33 29.56
CA THR A 542 14.91 -0.81 29.95
C THR A 542 16.04 -0.37 30.89
N ARG A 543 16.71 0.76 30.63
CA ARG A 543 17.79 1.30 31.49
C ARG A 543 17.28 1.70 32.88
N PRO A 544 16.17 2.45 33.02
CA PRO A 544 15.58 2.74 34.33
C PRO A 544 15.11 1.49 35.10
N ALA A 545 14.61 0.47 34.40
CA ALA A 545 14.21 -0.80 35.00
C ALA A 545 15.43 -1.57 35.54
N TYR A 546 16.50 -1.67 34.75
CA TYR A 546 17.76 -2.29 35.18
C TYR A 546 18.36 -1.59 36.40
N GLY A 547 18.39 -0.26 36.41
CA GLY A 547 18.83 0.51 37.58
C GLY A 547 18.06 0.14 38.85
N ASN A 548 16.74 -0.04 38.77
CA ASN A 548 15.93 -0.48 39.92
C ASN A 548 16.24 -1.93 40.36
N ILE A 549 16.52 -2.83 39.41
CA ILE A 549 16.93 -4.21 39.72
C ILE A 549 18.27 -4.19 40.46
N LEU A 550 19.25 -3.46 39.94
CA LEU A 550 20.59 -3.36 40.52
C LEU A 550 20.55 -2.71 41.91
N ARG A 551 19.75 -1.66 42.09
CA ARG A 551 19.52 -1.02 43.40
C ARG A 551 19.13 -2.07 44.42
N LYS A 552 18.11 -2.89 44.12
CA LYS A 552 17.61 -3.89 45.07
C LYS A 552 18.65 -4.97 45.38
N LEU A 553 19.30 -5.52 44.35
CA LEU A 553 20.28 -6.60 44.53
C LEU A 553 21.51 -6.15 45.31
N LEU A 554 21.93 -4.90 45.16
CA LEU A 554 23.10 -4.35 45.85
C LEU A 554 22.78 -3.78 47.24
N THR A 555 21.52 -3.39 47.52
CA THR A 555 21.12 -2.86 48.83
C THR A 555 20.42 -3.90 49.73
N SER A 556 20.15 -5.12 49.25
CA SER A 556 19.48 -6.17 50.03
C SER A 556 20.40 -7.07 50.86
N GLU A 557 21.71 -6.81 50.90
CA GLU A 557 22.69 -7.55 51.72
C GLU A 557 22.87 -6.98 53.15
N GLU A 558 21.82 -6.47 53.79
CA GLU A 558 21.83 -6.15 55.23
C GLU A 558 20.98 -7.10 56.07
#